data_AF-A0A2G9FV89-F1
#
_entry.id   AF-A0A2G9FV89-F1
#
_cell.length_a   1.000
_cell.length_b   1.000
_cell.length_c   1.000
_cell.angle_alpha   90.00
_cell.angle_beta   90.00
_cell.angle_gamma   90.00
#
_symmetry.space_group_name_H-M   'P 1'
#
loop_
_entity.id
_entity.type
_entity.pdbx_description
1 polymer ?
#
loop_
_entity_poly.entity_id
_entity_poly.type
_entity_poly.pdbx_seq_one_letter_code
_entity_poly.pdbx_strand_id
1 'polypeptide(L)' 'MADVTSTLSAVGVTICSCAAEIDRRRGMGVMLFHIEASLDDLASACSKVDLILGVLGWSTGCSWLGSMENQQFLEC' A
#
# COMPACT_ATOMS: atom_id res chain seq x y z
N MET A 1 0.62 -8.10 -9.13
CA MET A 1 1.36 -8.09 -7.84
C MET A 1 2.65 -7.32 -8.01
N ALA A 2 3.59 -7.80 -8.85
CA ALA A 2 4.90 -7.17 -9.05
C ALA A 2 4.83 -5.68 -9.43
N ASP A 3 3.92 -5.29 -10.32
CA ASP A 3 3.79 -3.89 -10.75
C ASP A 3 3.36 -2.96 -9.60
N VAL A 4 2.43 -3.42 -8.76
CA VAL A 4 1.97 -2.67 -7.58
C VAL A 4 3.10 -2.53 -6.58
N THR A 5 3.79 -3.62 -6.23
CA THR A 5 4.89 -3.57 -5.26
C THR A 5 6.06 -2.73 -5.76
N SER A 6 6.39 -2.80 -7.05
CA SER A 6 7.42 -1.96 -7.67
C SER A 6 7.03 -0.49 -7.67
N THR A 7 5.76 -0.17 -7.94
CA THR A 7 5.27 1.21 -7.94
C THR A 7 5.31 1.83 -6.56
N LEU A 8 4.91 1.08 -5.53
CA LEU A 8 5.00 1.50 -4.13
C LEU A 8 6.47 1.75 -3.72
N SER A 9 7.36 0.80 -3.98
CA SER A 9 8.79 0.96 -3.66
C SER A 9 9.44 2.13 -4.40
N ALA A 10 9.07 2.39 -5.66
CA ALA A 10 9.60 3.49 -6.45
C ALA A 10 9.22 4.89 -5.93
N VAL A 11 8.23 5.00 -5.04
CA VAL A 11 7.86 6.25 -4.35
C VAL A 11 8.24 6.25 -2.87
N GLY A 12 9.11 5.34 -2.44
CA GLY A 12 9.60 5.32 -1.05
C GLY A 12 8.63 4.69 -0.06
N VAL A 13 7.59 3.97 -0.52
CA VAL A 13 6.71 3.20 0.37
C VAL A 13 7.39 1.87 0.71
N THR A 14 7.61 1.64 2.00
CA THR A 14 8.10 0.36 2.53
C THR A 14 6.92 -0.60 2.74
N ILE A 15 7.04 -1.83 2.23
CA ILE A 15 6.03 -2.87 2.43
C ILE A 15 6.48 -3.79 3.56
N CYS A 16 5.75 -3.77 4.66
CA CYS A 16 6.04 -4.53 5.88
C CYS A 16 5.50 -5.95 5.83
N SER A 17 4.28 -6.09 5.30
CA SER A 17 3.66 -7.38 5.07
C SER A 17 2.61 -7.28 3.97
N CYS A 18 2.26 -8.42 3.38
CA CYS A 18 1.25 -8.50 2.34
C CYS A 18 0.38 -9.74 2.56
N ALA A 19 -0.93 -9.58 2.41
CA ALA A 19 -1.88 -10.66 2.25
C ALA A 19 -2.52 -10.55 0.86
N ALA A 20 -2.59 -11.65 0.14
CA ALA A 20 -3.18 -11.68 -1.19
C ALA A 20 -4.15 -12.85 -1.30
N GLU A 21 -5.34 -12.58 -1.85
CA GLU A 21 -6.37 -13.58 -2.09
C GLU A 21 -6.87 -13.47 -3.54
N ILE A 22 -7.25 -14.61 -4.13
CA ILE A 22 -7.83 -14.67 -5.46
C ILE A 22 -9.26 -15.19 -5.35
N ASP A 23 -10.23 -14.34 -5.67
CA ASP A 23 -11.60 -14.77 -5.90
C ASP A 23 -11.67 -15.42 -7.30
N ARG A 24 -11.52 -16.75 -7.32
CA ARG A 24 -11.61 -17.56 -8.54
C ARG A 24 -12.97 -17.51 -9.21
N ARG A 25 -14.05 -17.21 -8.48
CA ARG A 25 -15.41 -17.14 -9.07
C ARG A 25 -15.58 -15.85 -9.87
N ARG A 26 -14.97 -14.77 -9.40
CA ARG A 26 -15.01 -13.46 -10.06
C ARG A 26 -13.82 -13.21 -10.98
N GLY A 27 -12.78 -14.04 -10.91
CA GLY A 27 -11.54 -13.86 -11.66
C GLY A 27 -10.73 -12.65 -11.20
N MET A 28 -10.85 -12.28 -9.92
CA MET A 28 -10.24 -11.06 -9.36
C MET A 28 -9.29 -11.40 -8.20
N GLY A 29 -8.23 -10.60 -8.06
CA GLY A 29 -7.34 -10.66 -6.91
C GLY A 29 -7.55 -9.46 -5.98
N VAL A 30 -7.44 -9.69 -4.68
CA VAL A 30 -7.38 -8.64 -3.67
C VAL A 30 -6.01 -8.72 -3.00
N MET A 31 -5.36 -7.57 -2.83
CA MET A 31 -4.09 -7.46 -2.11
C MET A 31 -4.25 -6.44 -0.99
N LEU A 32 -3.81 -6.81 0.20
CA LEU A 32 -3.71 -5.97 1.38
C LEU A 32 -2.23 -5.83 1.71
N PHE A 33 -1.79 -4.59 1.86
CA PHE A 33 -0.41 -4.27 2.24
C PHE A 33 -0.43 -3.55 3.58
N HIS A 34 0.40 -4.02 4.51
CA HIS A 34 0.85 -3.20 5.62
C HIS A 34 2.06 -2.42 5.13
N ILE A 35 1.98 -1.09 5.17
CA ILE A 35 3.00 -0.22 4.60
C ILE A 35 3.44 0.85 5.60
N GLU A 36 4.66 1.30 5.44
CA GLU A 36 5.23 2.46 6.11
C GLU A 36 5.64 3.49 5.05
N ALA A 37 5.14 4.72 5.17
CA ALA A 37 5.36 5.80 4.21
C ALA A 37 5.01 7.17 4.81
N SER A 38 5.59 8.24 4.28
CA SER A 38 5.11 9.60 4.55
C SER A 38 3.75 9.86 3.89
N LEU A 39 3.03 10.90 4.32
CA LEU A 39 1.78 11.31 3.68
C LEU A 39 2.00 11.71 2.21
N ASP A 40 3.14 12.33 1.89
CA ASP A 40 3.48 12.76 0.53
C ASP A 40 3.77 11.56 -0.37
N ASP A 41 4.52 10.57 0.13
CA ASP A 41 4.79 9.33 -0.58
C ASP A 41 3.51 8.52 -0.82
N LEU A 42 2.60 8.49 0.17
CA LEU A 42 1.30 7.83 0.06
C LEU A 42 0.40 8.53 -0.97
N ALA A 43 0.38 9.87 -0.99
CA ALA A 43 -0.36 10.62 -1.99
C ALA A 43 0.18 10.36 -3.41
N SER A 44 1.51 10.32 -3.56
CA SER A 44 2.18 9.96 -4.81
C SER A 44 1.84 8.53 -5.24
N ALA A 45 1.90 7.57 -4.31
CA ALA A 45 1.56 6.17 -4.53
C ALA A 45 0.13 5.99 -5.08
N CYS A 46 -0.87 6.62 -4.45
CA CYS A 46 -2.26 6.54 -4.88
C CYS A 46 -2.43 6.93 -6.36
N SER A 47 -1.83 8.06 -6.76
CA SER A 47 -1.91 8.53 -8.15
C SER A 47 -1.26 7.59 -9.17
N LYS A 48 -0.24 6.83 -8.77
CA LYS A 48 0.49 5.91 -9.66
C LYS A 48 -0.12 4.51 -9.69
N VAL A 49 -0.65 4.03 -8.58
CA VAL A 49 -1.29 2.70 -8.50
C VAL A 49 -2.54 2.65 -9.36
N ASP A 50 -3.31 3.74 -9.39
CA ASP A 50 -4.50 3.86 -10.25
C ASP A 50 -4.19 3.76 -11.75
N LEU A 51 -2.94 4.00 -12.16
CA LEU A 51 -2.49 3.91 -13.55
C LEU A 51 -2.04 2.49 -13.95
N ILE A 52 -1.95 1.56 -13.01
CA ILE A 52 -1.48 0.19 -13.28
C ILE A 52 -2.60 -0.60 -13.98
N LEU A 53 -2.29 -1.15 -15.15
CA LEU A 53 -3.22 -1.98 -15.90
C LEU A 53 -3.67 -3.20 -15.07
N GLY A 54 -4.98 -3.38 -14.95
CA GLY A 54 -5.60 -4.48 -14.21
C GLY A 54 -5.90 -4.17 -12.73
N VAL A 55 -5.51 -3.00 -12.22
CA VAL A 55 -6.02 -2.50 -10.94
C VAL A 55 -7.46 -2.04 -11.14
N LEU A 56 -8.40 -2.65 -10.42
CA LEU A 56 -9.83 -2.33 -10.50
C LEU A 56 -10.25 -1.26 -9.49
N GLY A 57 -9.46 -1.08 -8.44
CA GLY A 57 -9.69 -0.11 -7.38
C GLY A 57 -8.60 -0.23 -6.32
N TRP A 58 -8.37 0.87 -5.61
CA TRP A 58 -7.38 1.00 -4.56
C TRP A 58 -7.94 1.86 -3.43
N SER A 59 -7.50 1.57 -2.21
CA SER A 59 -7.80 2.40 -1.05
C SER A 59 -6.67 2.28 -0.04
N THR A 60 -6.48 3.34 0.75
CA THR A 60 -5.52 3.38 1.84
C THR A 60 -6.23 3.79 3.10
N GLY A 61 -5.83 3.20 4.22
CA GLY A 61 -6.30 3.56 5.55
C GLY A 61 -5.10 3.77 6.44
N CYS A 62 -5.20 4.75 7.33
CA CYS A 62 -4.17 4.98 8.35
C CYS A 62 -4.60 4.28 9.63
N SER A 63 -3.73 3.46 10.21
CA SER A 63 -3.82 3.15 11.64
C SER A 63 -3.49 4.44 12.40
N TRP A 64 -4.42 4.90 13.23
CA TRP A 64 -4.24 6.15 13.97
C TRP A 64 -3.10 6.00 14.98
N LEU A 65 -1.91 6.50 14.66
CA LEU A 65 -0.85 6.74 15.64
C LEU A 65 -1.32 7.89 16.52
N GLY A 66 -1.61 7.58 17.79
CA GLY A 66 -1.93 8.59 18.79
C GLY A 66 -0.90 9.71 18.76
N SER A 67 -1.37 10.93 18.52
CA SER A 67 -0.58 12.15 18.53
C SER A 67 0.31 12.20 19.80
N MET A 68 1.64 12.29 19.60
CA MET A 68 2.63 12.70 20.60
C MET A 68 3.14 11.68 21.63
N GLU A 69 3.57 10.47 21.25
CA GLU A 69 4.49 9.73 22.13
C GLU A 69 5.61 9.02 21.37
N ASN A 70 6.74 9.74 21.27
CA ASN A 70 8.09 9.27 20.98
C ASN A 70 8.38 8.71 19.57
N GLN A 71 9.52 9.19 19.07
CA GLN A 71 10.20 8.80 17.84
C GLN A 71 10.68 7.34 17.89
N GLN A 72 9.72 6.43 17.85
CA GLN A 72 9.92 5.07 17.40
C GLN A 72 8.81 4.83 16.41
N PHE A 73 9.00 5.36 15.20
CA PHE A 73 8.42 4.70 14.04
C PHE A 73 8.79 3.22 14.24
N LEU A 74 7.79 2.37 14.44
CA LEU A 74 8.00 0.93 14.40
C LEU A 74 8.32 0.65 12.94
N GLU A 75 9.60 0.90 12.61
CA GLU A 75 10.21 0.50 11.37
C GLU A 75 9.92 -0.98 11.23
N CYS A 76 9.40 -1.31 10.07
CA CYS A 76 9.55 -2.67 9.57
C CYS A 76 11.05 -2.91 9.35
#